data_AF-A0A8T5UYY0-F1
#
_entry.id   AF-A0A8T5UYY0-F1
#
_cell.length_a   1.000
_cell.length_b   1.000
_cell.length_c   1.000
_cell.angle_alpha   90.00
_cell.angle_beta   90.00
_cell.angle_gamma   90.00
#
_symmetry.space_group_name_H-M   'P 1'
#
loop_
_entity.id
_entity.type
_entity.pdbx_description
1 polymer ?
#
loop_
_entity_poly.entity_id
_entity_poly.type
_entity_poly.pdbx_seq_one_letter_code
_entity_poly.pdbx_strand_id
1 'polypeptide(L)'
;MKYLVGDQTGVAGPGSRILVPRGVVHGFTNEGPADARHILVSTPRRHEEFFRDLHRIPEPREQHMDMLPTIAARNGQRIVGPLP
;
A
#
# COMPACT_ATOMS: atom_id res chain seq x y z
N MET A 1 -6.08 11.46 -5.40
CA MET A 1 -5.90 10.16 -4.71
C MET A 1 -6.87 10.09 -3.55
N LYS A 2 -7.73 9.08 -3.49
CA LYS A 2 -8.52 8.79 -2.29
C LYS A 2 -7.64 8.03 -1.31
N TYR A 3 -7.71 8.39 -0.03
CA TYR A 3 -6.99 7.74 1.07
C TYR A 3 -7.98 7.29 2.14
N LEU A 4 -7.65 6.16 2.78
CA LEU A 4 -8.19 5.74 4.08
C LEU A 4 -7.04 5.75 5.09
N VAL A 5 -7.28 6.34 6.27
CA VAL A 5 -6.40 6.23 7.43
C VAL A 5 -7.27 6.04 8.67
N GLY A 6 -7.26 4.83 9.24
CA GLY A 6 -8.16 4.46 10.32
C GLY A 6 -9.61 4.42 9.82
N ASP A 7 -10.44 5.31 10.36
CA ASP A 7 -11.84 5.51 9.97
C ASP A 7 -12.03 6.74 9.05
N GLN A 8 -10.97 7.48 8.76
CA GLN A 8 -11.04 8.71 7.98
C GLN A 8 -10.78 8.44 6.50
N THR A 9 -11.69 8.90 5.65
CA THR A 9 -11.51 8.93 4.19
C THR A 9 -11.39 10.35 3.68
N GLY A 10 -10.52 10.59 2.69
CA GLY A 10 -10.40 11.90 2.05
C GLY A 10 -9.67 11.86 0.72
N VAL A 11 -9.83 12.93 -0.06
CA VAL A 11 -9.11 13.11 -1.33
C VAL A 11 -7.91 14.02 -1.09
N ALA A 12 -6.73 13.56 -1.51
CA ALA A 12 -5.49 14.34 -1.46
C ALA A 12 -5.01 14.66 -2.88
N GLY A 13 -4.69 15.95 -3.09
CA GLY A 13 -4.09 16.49 -4.32
C GLY A 13 -2.56 16.57 -4.26
N PRO A 14 -1.90 16.99 -5.36
CA PRO A 14 -0.45 17.19 -5.39
C PRO A 14 0.07 18.08 -4.25
N GLY A 15 1.21 17.72 -3.67
CA GLY A 15 1.82 18.44 -2.54
C GLY A 15 1.26 18.08 -1.15
N SER A 16 0.16 17.33 -1.08
CA SER A 16 -0.40 16.84 0.19
C SER A 16 0.56 15.87 0.89
N ARG A 17 0.52 15.83 2.23
CA ARG A 17 1.27 14.90 3.07
C ARG A 17 0.30 14.06 3.88
N ILE A 18 0.43 12.74 3.80
CA ILE A 18 -0.40 11.79 4.55
C ILE A 18 0.51 11.09 5.56
N LEU A 19 0.16 11.16 6.84
CA LEU A 19 0.87 10.48 7.91
C LEU A 19 0.05 9.25 8.35
N VAL A 20 0.68 8.09 8.33
CA VAL A 20 0.06 6.84 8.76
C VAL A 20 0.84 6.30 9.96
N PRO A 21 0.24 6.30 11.17
CA PRO A 21 0.86 5.68 12.34
C PRO A 21 0.94 4.14 12.20
N ARG A 22 1.93 3.54 12.87
CA ARG A 22 2.06 2.08 12.92
C ARG A 22 0.79 1.44 13.47
N GLY A 23 0.32 0.38 12.81
CA GLY A 23 -0.84 -0.41 13.25
C GLY A 23 -2.19 0.16 12.77
N VAL A 24 -2.21 1.34 12.17
CA VAL A 24 -3.42 1.93 11.59
C VAL A 24 -3.70 1.31 10.22
N VAL A 25 -4.91 0.78 10.04
CA VAL A 25 -5.37 0.32 8.73
C VAL A 25 -5.44 1.51 7.78
N HIS A 26 -4.88 1.36 6.59
CA HIS A 26 -4.80 2.42 5.61
C HIS A 26 -4.70 1.86 4.19
N GLY A 27 -4.96 2.72 3.22
CA GLY A 27 -4.70 2.44 1.82
C GLY A 27 -5.05 3.65 0.96
N PHE A 28 -4.80 3.54 -0.34
CA PHE A 28 -5.07 4.59 -1.30
C PHE A 28 -5.53 4.04 -2.65
N THR A 29 -6.32 4.82 -3.36
CA THR A 29 -6.79 4.52 -4.72
C THR A 29 -6.64 5.75 -5.61
N ASN A 30 -6.14 5.54 -6.84
CA ASN A 30 -6.16 6.57 -7.86
C ASN A 30 -7.53 6.57 -8.56
N GLU A 31 -8.40 7.48 -8.17
CA GLU A 31 -9.71 7.69 -8.80
C GLU A 31 -9.65 8.71 -9.95
N GLY A 32 -8.47 9.26 -10.23
CA GLY A 32 -8.27 10.24 -11.30
C GLY A 32 -8.00 9.57 -12.66
N PRO A 33 -8.20 10.31 -13.76
CA PRO A 33 -7.98 9.80 -15.12
C PRO A 33 -6.50 9.75 -15.55
N ALA A 34 -5.60 10.28 -14.73
CA ALA A 34 -4.16 10.35 -15.01
C ALA A 34 -3.36 9.56 -13.98
N ASP A 35 -2.17 9.11 -14.36
CA ASP A 35 -1.23 8.43 -13.47
C ASP A 35 -0.90 9.28 -12.24
N ALA A 36 -1.02 8.67 -11.06
CA ALA A 36 -0.58 9.27 -9.81
C ALA A 36 0.84 8.84 -9.47
N ARG A 37 1.61 9.75 -8.87
CA ARG A 37 2.94 9.47 -8.31
C ARG A 37 3.03 9.99 -6.90
N HIS A 38 3.67 9.23 -6.02
CA HIS A 38 3.97 9.66 -4.66
C HIS A 38 5.34 9.17 -4.20
N ILE A 39 5.84 9.81 -3.15
CA ILE A 39 7.04 9.36 -2.45
C ILE A 39 6.57 8.74 -1.14
N LEU A 40 6.89 7.46 -0.93
CA LEU A 40 6.67 6.79 0.34
C LEU A 40 7.91 6.91 1.22
N VAL A 41 7.75 7.46 2.42
CA VAL A 41 8.78 7.44 3.46
C VAL A 41 8.31 6.51 4.58
N SER A 42 9.15 5.52 4.92
CA SER A 42 8.86 4.54 5.97
C SER A 42 9.98 4.52 6.99
N THR A 43 9.60 4.51 8.27
CA THR A 43 10.51 4.27 9.39
C THR A 43 9.83 3.34 10.42
N PRO A 44 10.50 2.29 10.90
CA PRO A 44 11.80 1.79 10.44
C PRO A 44 11.76 1.21 9.00
N ARG A 45 12.93 0.89 8.47
CA ARG A 45 13.13 0.26 7.14
C ARG A 45 12.35 -1.06 7.03
N ARG A 46 11.40 -1.19 6.09
CA ARG A 46 10.54 -2.37 5.85
C ARG A 46 9.84 -2.40 4.49
N HIS A 47 9.42 -1.23 3.97
CA HIS A 47 8.60 -1.18 2.75
C HIS A 47 9.40 -1.50 1.49
N GLU A 48 10.69 -1.18 1.46
CA GLU A 48 11.55 -1.46 0.30
C GLU A 48 11.75 -2.97 0.06
N GLU A 49 11.90 -3.78 1.11
CA GLU A 49 11.93 -5.25 0.98
C GLU A 49 10.57 -5.81 0.58
N PHE A 50 9.48 -5.28 1.14
CA PHE A 50 8.13 -5.67 0.75
C PHE A 50 7.88 -5.49 -0.75
N PHE A 51 8.21 -4.33 -1.32
CA PHE A 51 8.03 -4.11 -2.76
C PHE A 51 8.95 -4.98 -3.62
N ARG A 52 10.17 -5.27 -3.17
CA ARG A 52 11.08 -6.21 -3.86
C ARG A 52 10.53 -7.62 -3.87
N ASP A 53 9.93 -8.07 -2.78
CA ASP A 53 9.30 -9.39 -2.69
C ASP A 53 8.02 -9.46 -3.53
N LEU A 54 7.20 -8.40 -3.53
CA LEU A 54 6.04 -8.30 -4.44
C LEU A 54 6.46 -8.36 -5.91
N HIS A 55 7.55 -7.68 -6.29
CA HIS A 55 8.06 -7.70 -7.67
C HIS A 55 8.42 -9.12 -8.14
N ARG A 56 8.90 -9.98 -7.22
CA ARG A 56 9.30 -11.36 -7.49
C ARG A 56 8.13 -12.35 -7.65
N ILE A 57 6.89 -11.92 -7.40
CA ILE A 57 5.72 -12.74 -7.70
C ILE A 57 5.73 -13.04 -9.21
N PRO A 58 5.68 -14.32 -9.64
CA PRO A 58 5.71 -14.69 -11.05
C PRO A 58 4.53 -14.13 -11.84
N GLU A 59 4.72 -13.98 -13.15
CA GLU A 59 3.63 -13.68 -14.08
C GLU A 59 2.94 -14.97 -14.55
N PRO A 60 1.60 -14.97 -14.74
CA PRO A 60 0.67 -13.85 -14.48
C PRO A 60 0.38 -13.71 -12.98
N ARG A 61 0.57 -12.51 -12.42
CA ARG A 61 0.50 -12.25 -10.97
C ARG A 61 -0.80 -12.73 -10.34
N GLU A 62 -1.92 -12.60 -11.03
CA GLU A 62 -3.25 -12.96 -10.55
C GLU A 62 -3.34 -14.43 -10.12
N GLN A 63 -2.53 -15.31 -10.73
CA GLN A 63 -2.48 -16.75 -10.41
C GLN A 63 -1.63 -17.07 -9.19
N HIS A 64 -0.88 -16.10 -8.66
CA HIS A 64 0.10 -16.27 -7.57
C HIS A 64 -0.19 -15.37 -6.36
N MET A 65 -1.41 -14.85 -6.25
CA MET A 65 -1.81 -14.00 -5.12
C MET A 65 -1.96 -14.75 -3.80
N ASP A 66 -1.93 -16.08 -3.81
CA ASP A 66 -1.79 -16.93 -2.62
C ASP A 66 -0.46 -16.68 -1.87
N MET A 67 0.58 -16.19 -2.56
CA MET A 67 1.85 -15.82 -1.94
C MET A 67 1.79 -14.54 -1.09
N LEU A 68 0.78 -13.69 -1.33
CA LEU A 68 0.70 -12.34 -0.76
C LEU A 68 0.68 -12.32 0.78
N PRO A 69 -0.10 -13.17 1.50
CA PRO A 69 -0.08 -13.18 2.96
C PRO A 69 1.30 -13.51 3.54
N THR A 70 2.02 -14.46 2.93
CA THR A 70 3.37 -14.86 3.34
C THR A 70 4.39 -13.75 3.10
N ILE A 71 4.32 -13.07 1.95
CA ILE A 71 5.17 -11.91 1.65
C ILE A 71 4.89 -10.76 2.62
N ALA A 72 3.61 -10.46 2.87
CA ALA A 72 3.21 -9.43 3.80
C ALA A 72 3.73 -9.71 5.22
N ALA A 73 3.47 -10.90 5.76
CA ALA A 73 3.86 -11.29 7.11
C ALA A 73 5.38 -11.18 7.33
N ARG A 74 6.19 -11.68 6.38
CA ARG A 74 7.66 -11.61 6.43
C ARG A 74 8.18 -10.17 6.53
N ASN A 75 7.51 -9.25 5.86
CA ASN A 75 7.89 -7.83 5.81
C ASN A 75 7.20 -7.00 6.91
N GLY A 76 6.50 -7.63 7.86
CA GLY A 76 5.80 -6.95 8.95
C GLY A 76 4.56 -6.16 8.50
N GLN A 77 3.96 -6.58 7.38
CA GLN A 77 2.74 -6.04 6.80
C GLN A 77 1.57 -7.02 6.97
N ARG A 78 0.35 -6.51 6.87
CA ARG A 78 -0.87 -7.32 6.76
C ARG A 78 -1.82 -6.63 5.81
N ILE A 79 -2.20 -7.31 4.73
CA ILE A 79 -3.21 -6.84 3.79
C ILE A 79 -4.58 -7.27 4.33
N VAL A 80 -5.50 -6.32 4.48
CA VAL A 80 -6.79 -6.55 5.15
C VAL A 80 -7.99 -6.56 4.21
N GLY A 81 -7.75 -6.48 2.90
CA GLY A 81 -8.77 -6.39 1.86
C GLY A 81 -8.78 -5.05 1.14
N PRO A 82 -9.78 -4.82 0.27
CA PRO A 82 -9.90 -3.58 -0.48
C PRO A 82 -10.27 -2.41 0.44
N LEU A 83 -10.03 -1.19 -0.05
CA LEU A 83 -10.58 0.01 0.57
C LEU A 83 -12.11 0.03 0.45
N PRO A 84 -12.83 0.63 1.42
CA PRO A 84 -14.23 0.97 1.29
C PRO A 84 -14.50 2.06 0.23
#